data_AF-A0A6N9I2T2-F1
#
_entry.id   AF-A0A6N9I2T2-F1
#
_cell.length_a   1.000
_cell.length_b   1.000
_cell.length_c   1.000
_cell.angle_alpha   90.00
_cell.angle_beta   90.00
_cell.angle_gamma   90.00
#
_symmetry.space_group_name_H-M   'P 1'
#
loop_
_entity.id
_entity.type
_entity.pdbx_description
1 polymer ?
#
loop_
_entity_poly.entity_id
_entity_poly.type
_entity_poly.pdbx_seq_one_letter_code
_entity_poly.pdbx_strand_id
1 'polypeptide(L)'
;MAYYNEVFGADHLFRIPVTKNAARDLDLIDTDLNNSTMHGGFEVMGSEILCADDFMNQPQHATNIAILLEFNADDNADVVKAQKFFEHVANSGRVRVTEPYTNAYFGGKRGEFTDEYGVNWIVNCRPHDWVQNAPVIDEAPMNEPA
;
A
#
# COMPACT_ATOMS: atom_id res chain seq x y z
N MET A 1 -3.68 -8.49 -8.66
CA MET A 1 -2.69 -9.05 -7.71
C MET A 1 -1.41 -9.58 -8.36
N ALA A 2 -1.45 -10.27 -9.51
CA ALA A 2 -0.25 -10.79 -10.19
C ALA A 2 0.85 -9.71 -10.40
N TYR A 3 0.44 -8.49 -10.76
CA TYR A 3 1.30 -7.31 -10.79
C TYR A 3 2.17 -7.14 -9.54
N TYR A 4 1.61 -7.23 -8.33
CA TYR A 4 2.35 -7.04 -7.10
C TYR A 4 3.34 -8.19 -6.86
N ASN A 5 3.03 -9.42 -7.28
CA ASN A 5 4.00 -10.51 -7.25
C ASN A 5 5.20 -10.22 -8.18
N GLU A 6 4.93 -9.78 -9.41
CA GLU A 6 5.96 -9.52 -10.41
C GLU A 6 6.82 -8.29 -10.11
N VAL A 7 6.21 -7.21 -9.63
CA VAL A 7 6.85 -5.88 -9.51
C VAL A 7 7.32 -5.59 -8.09
N PHE A 8 6.60 -6.07 -7.08
CA PHE A 8 6.90 -5.81 -5.67
C PHE A 8 7.57 -7.02 -4.99
N GLY A 9 7.64 -8.16 -5.69
CA GLY A 9 8.06 -9.42 -5.08
C GLY A 9 7.06 -9.92 -4.03
N ALA A 10 5.79 -9.53 -4.15
CA ALA A 10 4.77 -9.92 -3.19
C ALA A 10 4.58 -11.44 -3.15
N ASP A 11 4.32 -12.01 -1.97
CA ASP A 11 4.07 -13.43 -1.79
C ASP A 11 2.75 -13.68 -1.02
N HIS A 12 2.49 -14.94 -0.65
CA HIS A 12 1.27 -15.36 0.04
C HIS A 12 -0.05 -14.89 -0.64
N LEU A 13 -0.06 -14.86 -1.98
CA LEU A 13 -1.23 -14.42 -2.74
C LEU A 13 -2.41 -15.38 -2.50
N PHE A 14 -3.57 -14.82 -2.17
CA PHE A 14 -4.81 -15.57 -2.07
C PHE A 14 -5.98 -14.80 -2.69
N ARG A 15 -6.99 -15.55 -3.13
CA ARG A 15 -8.18 -14.99 -3.77
C ARG A 15 -9.40 -15.88 -3.52
N ILE A 16 -10.49 -15.23 -3.10
CA ILE A 16 -11.83 -15.80 -3.00
C ILE A 16 -12.70 -15.12 -4.06
N PRO A 17 -13.12 -15.84 -5.11
CA PRO A 17 -13.96 -15.27 -6.16
C PRO A 17 -15.40 -15.03 -5.68
N VAL A 18 -16.14 -14.19 -6.40
CA VAL A 18 -17.57 -14.00 -6.19
C VAL A 18 -18.29 -15.31 -6.50
N THR A 19 -19.16 -15.74 -5.59
CA THR A 19 -20.01 -16.93 -5.82
C THR A 19 -21.23 -16.58 -6.66
N LYS A 20 -21.82 -17.57 -7.34
CA LYS A 20 -23.07 -17.35 -8.11
C LYS A 20 -24.22 -16.81 -7.26
N ASN A 21 -24.29 -17.19 -5.98
CA ASN A 21 -25.33 -16.69 -5.08
C ASN A 21 -25.06 -15.23 -4.71
N ALA A 22 -23.83 -14.91 -4.29
CA ALA A 22 -23.44 -13.53 -4.01
C ALA A 22 -23.62 -12.61 -5.23
N ALA A 23 -23.32 -13.10 -6.43
CA ALA A 23 -23.53 -12.34 -7.66
C ALA A 23 -25.01 -12.00 -7.90
N ARG A 24 -25.95 -12.87 -7.53
CA ARG A 24 -27.39 -12.57 -7.62
C ARG A 24 -27.83 -11.59 -6.53
N ASP A 25 -27.36 -11.80 -5.30
CA ASP A 25 -27.77 -10.99 -4.15
C ASP A 25 -27.23 -9.55 -4.24
N LEU A 26 -26.07 -9.36 -4.87
CA LEU A 26 -25.40 -8.08 -5.05
C LEU A 26 -25.62 -7.45 -6.44
N ASP A 27 -26.49 -8.03 -7.28
CA ASP A 27 -26.77 -7.58 -8.65
C ASP A 27 -25.53 -7.49 -9.56
N LEU A 28 -24.61 -8.46 -9.43
CA LEU A 28 -23.37 -8.61 -10.20
C LEU A 28 -23.48 -9.67 -11.30
N ILE A 29 -24.65 -9.78 -11.93
CA ILE A 29 -25.02 -10.86 -12.86
C ILE A 29 -24.15 -10.94 -14.12
N ASP A 30 -23.56 -9.82 -14.56
CA ASP A 30 -22.68 -9.75 -15.74
C ASP A 30 -21.18 -9.89 -15.39
N THR A 31 -20.84 -10.11 -14.12
CA THR A 31 -19.44 -10.24 -13.68
C THR A 31 -18.83 -11.57 -14.11
N ASP A 32 -17.62 -11.55 -14.68
CA ASP A 32 -16.82 -12.75 -14.87
C ASP A 32 -16.37 -13.32 -13.52
N LEU A 33 -17.13 -14.28 -13.00
CA LEU A 33 -16.87 -14.88 -11.70
C LEU A 33 -15.48 -15.53 -11.62
N ASN A 34 -14.95 -16.05 -12.74
CA ASN A 34 -13.63 -16.68 -12.75
C ASN A 34 -12.49 -15.67 -12.59
N ASN A 35 -12.74 -14.41 -12.92
CA ASN A 35 -11.78 -13.30 -12.79
C ASN A 35 -12.16 -12.25 -11.72
N SER A 36 -13.24 -12.47 -10.97
CA SER A 36 -13.70 -11.59 -9.88
C SER A 36 -13.01 -11.80 -8.53
N THR A 37 -12.80 -10.78 -7.71
CA THR A 37 -12.25 -10.92 -6.35
C THR A 37 -13.22 -10.35 -5.32
N MET A 38 -13.87 -11.22 -4.55
CA MET A 38 -14.68 -10.80 -3.40
C MET A 38 -13.81 -10.47 -2.19
N HIS A 39 -12.77 -11.27 -1.97
CA HIS A 39 -11.77 -11.04 -0.94
C HIS A 39 -10.46 -11.66 -1.42
N GLY A 40 -9.39 -10.90 -1.38
CA GLY A 40 -8.06 -11.36 -1.72
C GLY A 40 -7.02 -10.59 -0.94
N GLY A 41 -5.79 -11.02 -1.09
CA GLY A 41 -4.68 -10.37 -0.43
C GLY A 41 -3.35 -10.95 -0.87
N PHE A 42 -2.31 -10.26 -0.44
CA PHE A 42 -0.92 -10.61 -0.68
C PHE A 42 -0.06 -9.95 0.40
N GLU A 43 1.13 -10.48 0.62
CA GLU A 43 2.12 -9.89 1.52
C GLU A 43 3.19 -9.15 0.73
N VAL A 44 3.51 -7.93 1.15
CA VAL A 44 4.68 -7.18 0.69
C VAL A 44 5.56 -6.92 1.90
N MET A 45 6.81 -7.40 1.84
CA MET A 45 7.80 -7.15 2.89
C MET A 45 7.40 -7.65 4.29
N GLY A 46 6.49 -8.63 4.36
CA GLY A 46 5.94 -9.19 5.61
C GLY A 46 4.73 -8.43 6.15
N SER A 47 4.17 -7.49 5.38
CA SER A 47 2.91 -6.81 5.69
C SER A 47 1.80 -7.32 4.76
N GLU A 48 0.71 -7.79 5.35
CA GLU A 48 -0.48 -8.23 4.61
C GLU A 48 -1.27 -7.03 4.08
N ILE A 49 -1.66 -7.11 2.81
CA ILE A 49 -2.51 -6.14 2.13
C ILE A 49 -3.74 -6.86 1.61
N LEU A 50 -4.90 -6.44 2.08
CA LEU A 50 -6.19 -7.00 1.71
C LEU A 50 -6.85 -6.15 0.64
N CYS A 51 -7.49 -6.80 -0.33
CA CYS A 51 -8.17 -6.13 -1.44
C CYS A 51 -9.41 -6.91 -1.91
N ALA A 52 -10.28 -6.22 -2.63
CA ALA A 52 -11.44 -6.75 -3.34
C ALA A 52 -11.66 -5.93 -4.60
N ASP A 53 -12.40 -6.46 -5.57
CA ASP A 53 -12.80 -5.68 -6.74
C ASP A 53 -13.84 -4.63 -6.32
N ASP A 54 -13.70 -3.42 -6.86
CA ASP A 54 -14.75 -2.41 -6.78
C ASP A 54 -15.74 -2.65 -7.93
N PHE A 55 -16.81 -3.38 -7.64
CA PHE A 55 -17.79 -3.78 -8.65
C PHE A 55 -18.72 -2.65 -9.12
N MET A 56 -18.87 -1.60 -8.32
CA MET A 56 -19.90 -0.56 -8.53
C MET A 56 -19.32 0.73 -9.11
N ASN A 57 -18.01 0.95 -8.97
CA ASN A 57 -17.34 2.10 -9.54
C ASN A 57 -16.50 1.72 -10.75
N GLN A 58 -16.34 2.67 -11.67
CA GLN A 58 -15.29 2.57 -12.66
C GLN A 58 -13.94 2.54 -11.94
N PRO A 59 -12.93 1.83 -12.45
CA PRO A 59 -11.59 1.87 -11.89
C PRO A 59 -11.14 3.32 -11.72
N GLN A 60 -10.98 3.77 -10.48
CA GLN A 60 -10.41 5.06 -10.15
C GLN A 60 -8.98 4.85 -9.68
N HIS A 61 -8.10 5.78 -10.05
CA HIS A 61 -6.78 5.82 -9.43
C HIS A 61 -6.95 6.14 -7.94
N ALA A 62 -6.32 5.35 -7.07
CA ALA A 62 -6.33 5.58 -5.63
C ALA A 62 -5.43 6.79 -5.29
N THR A 63 -5.96 8.02 -5.34
CA THR A 63 -5.12 9.22 -5.21
C THR A 63 -5.09 9.85 -3.82
N ASN A 64 -5.98 9.46 -2.90
CA ASN A 64 -6.15 10.13 -1.61
C ASN A 64 -5.60 9.37 -0.40
N ILE A 65 -5.19 8.12 -0.55
CA ILE A 65 -4.59 7.30 0.51
C ILE A 65 -3.27 6.73 0.02
N ALA A 66 -2.20 6.92 0.79
CA ALA A 66 -0.90 6.31 0.55
C ALA A 66 -0.68 5.13 1.51
N ILE A 67 0.02 4.10 1.02
CA ILE A 67 0.49 2.99 1.83
C ILE A 67 1.92 3.28 2.25
N LEU A 68 2.16 3.37 3.56
CA LEU A 68 3.50 3.58 4.12
C LEU A 68 4.02 2.25 4.68
N LEU A 69 5.12 1.77 4.11
CA LEU A 69 5.89 0.63 4.61
C LEU A 69 6.99 1.16 5.52
N GLU A 70 6.94 0.76 6.78
CA GLU A 70 7.84 1.25 7.82
C GLU A 70 8.92 0.23 8.16
N PHE A 71 10.17 0.70 8.23
CA PHE A 71 11.36 -0.07 8.53
C PHE A 71 12.16 0.61 9.63
N ASN A 72 12.90 -0.17 10.41
CA ASN A 72 13.75 0.34 11.47
C ASN A 72 15.13 0.76 10.94
N ALA A 73 15.50 2.04 11.09
CA ALA A 73 16.80 2.56 10.69
C ALA A 73 17.95 2.12 11.60
N ASP A 74 17.66 1.65 12.82
CA ASP A 74 18.65 1.14 13.77
C ASP A 74 18.93 -0.36 13.54
N ASP A 75 18.17 -1.03 12.67
CA ASP A 75 18.41 -2.41 12.25
C ASP A 75 19.00 -2.45 10.84
N ASN A 76 20.26 -2.88 10.74
CA ASN A 76 20.98 -3.01 9.48
C ASN A 76 20.27 -3.93 8.47
N ALA A 77 19.58 -4.97 8.93
CA ALA A 77 18.84 -5.86 8.05
C ALA A 77 17.67 -5.11 7.40
N ASP A 78 16.90 -4.34 8.18
CA ASP A 78 15.78 -3.52 7.70
C ASP A 78 16.24 -2.41 6.75
N VAL A 79 17.35 -1.73 7.05
CA VAL A 79 17.94 -0.72 6.17
C VAL A 79 18.27 -1.31 4.80
N VAL A 80 18.92 -2.48 4.76
CA VAL A 80 19.26 -3.17 3.51
C VAL A 80 18.00 -3.67 2.80
N LYS A 81 17.02 -4.19 3.55
CA LYS A 81 15.75 -4.70 3.03
C LYS A 81 14.97 -3.57 2.34
N ALA A 82 14.80 -2.44 3.00
CA ALA A 82 14.09 -1.26 2.48
C ALA A 82 14.76 -0.70 1.21
N GLN A 83 16.09 -0.55 1.23
CA GLN A 83 16.86 -0.08 0.07
C GLN A 83 16.67 -1.01 -1.14
N LYS A 84 16.85 -2.33 -0.94
CA LYS A 84 16.71 -3.31 -2.02
C LYS A 84 15.30 -3.35 -2.59
N PHE A 85 14.29 -3.28 -1.74
CA PHE A 85 12.89 -3.24 -2.17
C PHE A 85 12.61 -2.01 -3.03
N PHE A 86 13.00 -0.82 -2.55
CA PHE A 86 12.80 0.40 -3.32
C PHE A 86 13.51 0.36 -4.67
N GLU A 87 14.79 -0.05 -4.69
CA GLU A 87 15.56 -0.18 -5.93
C GLU A 87 14.94 -1.20 -6.90
N HIS A 88 14.47 -2.34 -6.39
CA HIS A 88 13.81 -3.36 -7.20
C HIS A 88 12.55 -2.80 -7.88
N VAL A 89 11.67 -2.18 -7.10
CA VAL A 89 10.41 -1.63 -7.60
C VAL A 89 10.68 -0.47 -8.56
N ALA A 90 11.59 0.45 -8.22
CA ALA A 90 11.96 1.59 -9.08
C ALA A 90 12.58 1.15 -10.42
N ASN A 91 13.37 0.08 -10.42
CA ASN A 91 14.01 -0.46 -11.63
C ASN A 91 13.08 -1.35 -12.48
N SER A 92 11.86 -1.66 -12.01
CA SER A 92 10.89 -2.46 -12.77
C SER A 92 10.44 -1.78 -14.08
N GLY A 93 10.58 -0.46 -14.18
CA GLY A 93 10.04 0.34 -15.27
C GLY A 93 8.51 0.45 -15.28
N ARG A 94 7.85 -0.04 -14.23
CA ARG A 94 6.38 -0.14 -14.10
C ARG A 94 5.80 0.79 -13.04
N VAL A 95 6.66 1.52 -12.32
CA VAL A 95 6.24 2.54 -11.36
C VAL A 95 6.74 3.91 -11.77
N ARG A 96 6.07 4.96 -11.30
CA ARG A 96 6.57 6.33 -11.37
C ARG A 96 7.16 6.71 -10.01
N VAL A 97 8.48 6.79 -9.92
CA VAL A 97 9.16 7.35 -8.73
C VAL A 97 8.81 8.82 -8.61
N THR A 98 8.16 9.20 -7.51
CA THR A 98 7.76 10.59 -7.22
C THR A 98 8.78 11.27 -6.31
N GLU A 99 9.39 10.52 -5.38
CA GLU A 99 10.52 10.96 -4.57
C GLU A 99 11.60 9.86 -4.52
N PRO A 100 12.86 10.14 -4.88
CA PRO A 100 13.92 9.14 -4.81
C PRO A 100 14.23 8.74 -3.36
N TYR A 101 14.59 7.48 -3.15
CA TYR A 101 14.94 6.97 -1.83
C TYR A 101 16.26 7.55 -1.30
N THR A 102 16.14 8.58 -0.48
CA THR A 102 17.25 9.42 -0.01
C THR A 102 17.09 9.76 1.47
N ASN A 103 18.04 10.50 2.05
CA ASN A 103 18.01 10.85 3.47
C ASN A 103 16.77 11.68 3.81
N ALA A 104 16.02 11.24 4.81
CA ALA A 104 14.83 11.96 5.28
C ALA A 104 15.21 13.09 6.23
N TYR A 105 14.39 14.15 6.26
CA TYR A 105 14.61 15.32 7.12
C TYR A 105 14.69 14.97 8.62
N PHE A 106 13.92 13.98 9.05
CA PHE A 106 13.82 13.52 10.45
C PHE A 106 14.75 12.34 10.77
N GLY A 107 15.77 12.09 9.94
CA GLY A 107 16.68 10.96 10.08
C GLY A 107 16.23 9.71 9.33
N GLY A 108 17.18 8.82 9.04
CA GLY A 108 16.94 7.64 8.21
C GLY A 108 16.76 7.98 6.72
N LYS A 109 15.94 7.20 6.00
CA LYS A 109 15.70 7.36 4.56
C LYS A 109 14.22 7.25 4.21
N ARG A 110 13.81 7.99 3.19
CA ARG A 110 12.45 7.99 2.65
C ARG A 110 12.48 8.05 1.13
N GLY A 111 11.54 7.37 0.50
CA GLY A 111 11.28 7.45 -0.94
C GLY A 111 9.82 7.15 -1.23
N GLU A 112 9.36 7.57 -2.39
CA GLU A 112 7.96 7.50 -2.78
C GLU A 112 7.82 7.14 -4.26
N PHE A 113 6.83 6.32 -4.58
CA PHE A 113 6.47 5.99 -5.96
C PHE A 113 4.97 5.73 -6.09
N THR A 114 4.44 5.96 -7.30
CA THR A 114 3.07 5.60 -7.69
C THR A 114 3.10 4.36 -8.58
N ASP A 115 2.27 3.37 -8.29
CA ASP A 115 2.14 2.15 -9.10
C ASP A 115 1.19 2.30 -10.31
N GLU A 116 1.06 1.26 -11.14
CA GLU A 116 0.19 1.26 -12.33
C GLU A 116 -1.31 1.42 -12.00
N TYR A 117 -1.72 1.08 -10.78
CA TYR A 117 -3.09 1.25 -10.31
C TYR A 117 -3.33 2.64 -9.69
N GLY A 118 -2.28 3.46 -9.60
CA GLY A 118 -2.34 4.80 -9.04
C GLY A 118 -2.17 4.86 -7.52
N VAL A 119 -1.91 3.74 -6.84
CA VAL A 119 -1.66 3.73 -5.40
C VAL A 119 -0.31 4.37 -5.12
N ASN A 120 -0.29 5.28 -4.15
CA ASN A 120 0.93 5.92 -3.71
C ASN A 120 1.59 5.11 -2.58
N TRP A 121 2.88 4.82 -2.73
CA TRP A 121 3.64 4.01 -1.79
C TRP A 121 4.80 4.81 -1.23
N ILE A 122 4.96 4.76 0.10
CA ILE A 122 6.05 5.40 0.81
C ILE A 122 6.88 4.31 1.47
N VAL A 123 8.16 4.25 1.13
CA VAL A 123 9.13 3.41 1.85
C VAL A 123 9.83 4.32 2.85
N ASN A 124 9.55 4.09 4.13
CA ASN A 124 10.06 4.90 5.24
C ASN A 124 10.95 4.05 6.13
N CYS A 125 12.21 4.43 6.27
CA CYS A 125 13.13 3.81 7.21
C CYS A 125 13.52 4.88 8.23
N ARG A 126 13.00 4.77 9.44
CA ARG A 126 13.14 5.79 10.51
C ARG A 126 13.80 5.19 11.75
N PRO A 127 14.49 6.00 12.58
CA PRO A 127 14.99 5.55 13.87
C PRO A 127 13.87 4.96 14.74
N HIS A 128 14.20 3.92 15.50
CA HIS A 128 13.24 3.25 16.38
C HIS A 128 12.71 4.19 17.46
N ASP A 129 13.60 5.02 18.00
CA ASP A 129 13.32 6.00 19.06
C ASP A 129 12.72 7.31 18.55
N TRP A 130 12.39 7.41 17.26
CA TRP A 130 11.69 8.58 16.74
C TRP A 130 10.35 8.74 17.47
N VAL A 131 10.16 9.91 18.08
CA VAL A 131 8.96 10.27 18.83
C VAL A 131 8.04 11.11 17.93
N GLN A 132 6.77 10.71 17.84
CA GLN A 132 5.73 11.52 17.23
C GLN A 132 5.49 12.76 18.10
N ASN A 133 6.01 13.90 17.65
CA ASN A 133 5.79 15.19 18.32
C ASN A 133 4.56 15.93 17.78
N ALA A 134 3.88 15.39 16.75
CA ALA A 134 2.62 15.95 16.27
C ALA A 134 1.49 15.73 17.30
N PRO A 135 0.53 16.67 17.42
CA PRO A 135 -0.63 16.50 18.26
C PRO A 135 -1.40 15.23 17.89
N VAL A 136 -1.77 14.42 18.88
CA VAL A 136 -2.71 13.30 18.68
C VAL A 136 -4.08 13.89 18.40
N ILE A 137 -4.76 13.43 17.34
CA ILE A 137 -6.11 13.86 16.98
C ILE A 137 -7.14 13.16 17.91
N ASP A 138 -6.98 13.33 19.23
CA ASP A 138 -7.95 12.90 20.26
C ASP A 138 -8.39 14.08 21.17
N GLU A 139 -7.89 15.29 20.91
CA GLU A 139 -8.43 16.48 21.57
C GLU A 139 -9.61 17.00 20.76
N ALA A 140 -10.82 16.83 21.31
CA ALA A 140 -12.05 17.41 20.78
C ALA A 140 -11.81 18.88 20.41
N PRO A 141 -12.38 19.38 19.28
CA PRO A 141 -12.23 20.78 18.93
C PRO A 141 -12.66 21.61 20.13
N MET A 142 -11.75 22.45 20.62
CA MET A 142 -12.08 23.49 21.58
C MET A 142 -13.22 24.29 20.94
N ASN A 143 -14.44 24.08 21.42
CA ASN A 143 -15.55 24.98 21.16
C ASN A 143 -15.11 26.34 21.70
N GLU A 144 -14.62 27.21 20.81
CA GLU A 144 -14.51 28.62 21.14
C GLU A 144 -15.94 29.13 21.43
N PRO A 145 -16.20 29.71 22.60
CA PRO A 145 -17.49 30.33 22.84
C PRO A 145 -17.64 31.56 21.92
N ALA A 146 -18.85 31.69 21.37
CA ALA A 146 -19.30 32.81 20.54
C ALA A 146 -19.20 34.17 21.24
#